data_AF-A0A949LPK1-F1
#
_entry.id   AF-A0A949LPK1-F1
#
_cell.length_a   1.000
_cell.length_b   1.000
_cell.length_c   1.000
_cell.angle_alpha   90.00
_cell.angle_beta   90.00
_cell.angle_gamma   90.00
#
_symmetry.space_group_name_H-M   'P 1'
#
loop_
_entity.id
_entity.type
_entity.pdbx_description
1 polymer ?
#
loop_
_entity_poly.entity_id
_entity_poly.type
_entity_poly.pdbx_seq_one_letter_code
_entity_poly.pdbx_strand_id
1 'polypeptide(L)' 'SAFGVHAVDLIHQGKFDRMVAWSNRAVVDVAIEDAIAAYQQIDPKSSLVHTARALGICLGD' A
#
# COMPACT_ATOMS: atom_id res chain seq x y z
N SER A 1 6.21 7.01 -12.64
CA SER A 1 5.34 8.18 -12.91
C SER A 1 3.84 7.89 -12.92
N ALA A 2 3.36 6.64 -12.82
CA ALA A 2 1.94 6.31 -12.90
C ALA A 2 1.08 6.90 -11.77
N PHE A 3 1.60 6.95 -10.53
CA PHE A 3 0.87 7.52 -9.39
C PHE A 3 0.59 9.02 -9.53
N GLY A 4 1.57 9.78 -10.02
CA GLY A 4 1.41 11.23 -10.19
C GLY A 4 0.37 11.60 -11.24
N VAL A 5 0.34 10.88 -12.37
CA VAL A 5 -0.67 11.09 -13.43
C VAL A 5 -2.06 10.84 -12.86
N HIS A 6 -2.26 9.70 -12.18
CA HIS A 6 -3.56 9.37 -11.59
C HIS A 6 -3.98 10.37 -10.50
N ALA A 7 -3.04 10.87 -9.70
CA ALA A 7 -3.31 11.92 -8.72
C ALA A 7 -3.79 13.22 -9.38
N VAL A 8 -3.17 13.63 -10.49
CA VAL A 8 -3.62 14.81 -11.26
C VAL A 8 -5.00 14.58 -11.88
N ASP A 9 -5.28 13.38 -12.39
CA ASP A 9 -6.60 13.03 -12.94
C ASP A 9 -7.70 13.12 -11.88
N LEU A 10 -7.43 12.71 -10.63
CA LEU A 10 -8.36 12.83 -9.51
C LEU A 10 -8.65 14.30 -9.18
N ILE A 11 -7.62 15.17 -9.16
CA ILE A 11 -7.79 16.61 -8.95
C ILE A 11 -8.64 17.22 -10.08
N HIS A 12 -8.38 16.84 -11.33
CA HIS A 12 -9.17 17.29 -12.48
C HIS A 12 -10.64 16.86 -12.37
N GLN A 13 -10.91 15.69 -11.78
CA GLN A 13 -12.26 15.19 -11.49
C GLN A 13 -12.88 15.79 -10.21
N GLY A 14 -12.18 16.68 -9.50
CA GLY A 14 -12.64 17.27 -8.24
C GLY A 14 -12.67 16.28 -7.07
N LYS A 15 -11.95 15.15 -7.17
CA LYS A 15 -11.87 14.13 -6.13
C LYS A 15 -10.65 14.38 -5.24
N PHE A 16 -10.91 14.87 -4.04
CA PHE A 16 -9.90 15.13 -3.00
C PHE A 16 -9.99 14.09 -1.87
N ASP A 17 -9.07 14.17 -0.90
CA ASP A 17 -8.99 13.29 0.26
C ASP A 17 -8.79 11.81 -0.08
N ARG A 18 -8.02 11.56 -1.15
CA ARG A 18 -7.74 10.22 -1.67
C ARG A 18 -6.25 9.95 -1.72
N MET A 19 -5.88 8.70 -1.41
CA MET A 19 -4.53 8.17 -1.56
C MET A 19 -4.46 7.31 -2.82
N VAL A 20 -3.41 7.51 -3.62
CA VAL A 20 -3.14 6.67 -4.79
C VAL A 20 -2.23 5.51 -4.41
N ALA A 21 -2.59 4.29 -4.77
CA ALA A 21 -1.87 3.06 -4.43
C ALA A 21 -1.74 2.12 -5.63
N TRP A 22 -0.90 1.09 -5.50
CA TRP A 22 -0.80 -0.01 -6.46
C TRP A 22 -1.43 -1.27 -5.89
N SER A 23 -2.43 -1.81 -6.59
CA SER A 23 -3.07 -3.06 -6.21
C SER A 23 -3.53 -3.81 -7.45
N ASN A 24 -3.44 -5.14 -7.44
CA ASN A 24 -3.88 -6.00 -8.55
C ASN A 24 -3.34 -5.56 -9.92
N ARG A 25 -2.08 -5.13 -9.97
CA ARG A 25 -1.38 -4.65 -11.18
C ARG A 25 -1.97 -3.38 -11.79
N ALA A 26 -2.69 -2.58 -11.01
CA ALA A 26 -3.26 -1.31 -11.43
C ALA A 26 -2.98 -0.21 -10.40
N VAL A 27 -3.05 1.04 -10.86
CA VAL A 27 -3.14 2.20 -9.98
C VAL A 27 -4.59 2.32 -9.53
N VAL A 28 -4.80 2.41 -8.22
CA VAL A 28 -6.12 2.59 -7.59
C VAL A 28 -6.10 3.81 -6.69
N ASP A 29 -7.29 4.36 -6.42
CA ASP A 29 -7.47 5.38 -5.40
C ASP A 29 -8.35 4.85 -4.26
N VAL A 30 -8.00 5.21 -3.03
CA VAL A 30 -8.75 4.86 -1.82
C VAL A 30 -8.92 6.11 -0.96
N ALA A 31 -9.95 6.14 -0.09
CA ALA A 31 -10.11 7.27 0.82
C ALA A 31 -8.92 7.27 1.79
N ILE A 32 -8.35 8.45 2.05
CA ILE A 32 -7.21 8.52 2.96
C ILE A 32 -7.59 8.08 4.37
N GLU A 33 -8.83 8.33 4.80
CA GLU A 33 -9.37 7.88 6.09
C GLU A 33 -9.33 6.35 6.21
N ASP A 34 -9.79 5.63 5.19
CA ASP A 34 -9.74 4.15 5.16
C ASP A 34 -8.31 3.63 5.15
N ALA A 35 -7.42 4.32 4.40
CA ALA A 35 -6.02 3.93 4.28
C ALA A 35 -5.26 4.02 5.60
N ILE A 36 -5.62 4.97 6.46
CA ILE A 36 -4.99 5.19 7.77
C ILE A 36 -5.79 4.58 8.93
N ALA A 37 -6.94 3.95 8.65
CA ALA A 37 -7.83 3.39 9.68
C ALA A 37 -7.18 2.29 10.51
N ALA A 38 -6.18 1.59 9.95
CA ALA A 38 -5.45 0.54 10.64
C ALA A 38 -3.96 0.60 10.30
N TYR A 39 -3.13 0.30 11.29
CA TYR A 39 -1.70 0.17 11.09
C TYR A 39 -1.37 -1.17 10.40
N GLN A 40 -0.74 -1.10 9.22
CA GLN A 40 -0.28 -2.26 8.48
C GLN A 40 1.06 -2.78 9.05
N GLN A 41 0.99 -3.36 10.24
CA GLN A 41 2.14 -4.00 10.87
C GLN A 41 2.38 -5.40 10.29
N ILE A 42 3.65 -5.73 10.04
CA ILE A 42 4.04 -7.11 9.74
C ILE A 42 3.88 -7.93 11.03
N ASP A 43 3.12 -9.02 10.97
CA ASP A 43 3.10 -10.03 12.04
C ASP A 43 4.38 -10.89 11.96
N PRO A 44 5.29 -10.80 12.96
CA PRO A 44 6.52 -11.60 12.96
C PRO A 44 6.27 -13.10 13.06
N LYS A 45 5.07 -13.53 13.46
CA LYS A 45 4.67 -14.94 13.55
C LYS A 45 3.92 -15.43 12.32
N SER A 46 3.73 -14.58 11.31
CA SER A 46 3.07 -14.97 10.07
C SER A 46 3.84 -16.07 9.33
N SER A 47 3.12 -16.93 8.60
CA SER A 47 3.71 -17.99 7.79
C SER A 47 4.69 -17.47 6.73
N LEU A 48 4.43 -16.25 6.22
CA LEU A 48 5.29 -15.59 5.25
C LEU A 48 6.62 -15.18 5.89
N VAL A 49 6.59 -14.55 7.07
CA VAL A 49 7.80 -14.21 7.83
C VAL A 49 8.58 -15.47 8.20
N HIS A 50 7.90 -16.53 8.65
CA HIS A 50 8.53 -17.81 8.94
C HIS A 50 9.27 -18.37 7.72
N THR A 51 8.62 -18.38 6.56
CA THR A 51 9.22 -18.86 5.30
C THR A 51 10.42 -18.00 4.90
N ALA A 52 10.29 -16.67 5.00
CA ALA A 52 11.37 -15.75 4.69
C ALA A 52 12.62 -16.02 5.56
N ARG A 53 12.43 -16.19 6.87
CA ARG A 53 13.51 -16.54 7.80
C ARG A 53 14.13 -17.90 7.50
N ALA A 54 13.32 -18.91 7.16
CA ALA A 54 13.81 -20.23 6.78
C ALA A 54 14.68 -20.20 5.51
N LEU A 55 14.43 -19.23 4.61
CA LEU A 55 15.24 -18.97 3.42
C LEU A 55 16.46 -18.07 3.71
N GLY A 56 16.70 -17.69 4.96
CA GLY A 56 17.82 -16.83 5.35
C GLY A 56 17.60 -15.34 5.06
N ILE A 57 16.36 -14.90 4.78
CA ILE A 57 16.05 -13.48 4.57
C ILE A 57 16.03 -12.77 5.93
N CYS A 58 16.86 -11.73 6.07
CA CYS A 58 16.88 -10.84 7.22
C CYS A 58 15.72 -9.84 7.13
N LEU A 59 14.99 -9.64 8.24
CA LEU A 59 13.85 -8.72 8.33
C LEU A 59 14.10 -7.52 9.25
N GLY A 60 15.35 -7.34 9.71
CA GLY A 60 15.77 -6.18 10.50
C GLY A 60 15.21 -6.13 11.92
N ASP A 61 14.93 -7.29 12.52
CA ASP A 61 14.65 -7.44 13.95
C ASP A 61 15.90 -7.38 14.83
#